data_AF-A0A2V1E4H9-F1
#
_entry.id   AF-A0A2V1E4H9-F1
#
_cell.length_a   1.000
_cell.length_b   1.000
_cell.length_c   1.000
_cell.angle_alpha   90.00
_cell.angle_beta   90.00
_cell.angle_gamma   90.00
#
_symmetry.space_group_name_H-M   'P 1'
#
loop_
_entity.id
_entity.type
_entity.pdbx_description
1 polymer ?
#
loop_
_entity_poly.entity_id
_entity_poly.type
_entity_poly.pdbx_seq_one_letter_code
_entity_poly.pdbx_strand_id
1 'polypeptide(L)'
;MRFFGSTRALSVLPLLASWLFPSTSAIDLDPTQPDQVRIAAKNVAQVLMSMYADPQTGAPISGIPGLLQYPPYYWWEAGAMFGQLIDYWYYTGDSQWNDMVRAGIVHQIGENRNFMPANQSKDEGNDDQLFWAFTVMSAAEYNFPNPPDNVPGWLALAQSIFNQLNTRWETATCGGGTRWQIYQWLPGYDYKNLASNGGFFQLSARLALYTGNDTYAQKALEIYDWLANISPLISDDYHVYDGSDAKKNCSDADHSQWTYNYGIMIGGAAYMYNYTNGDPIWRERLSGFINQTGYFFPESYGSVMLDACEIPQKCNIDQVSFKGYLARWFAIAAQLAPFTAPQIIPHLRISGKAAAQTCVASDGVPVPYKCGNRWYWQGYDGNSGVGQQLSALSVISANLVTVAEPPKNVHTGGDSQGDPSLGTGGAKEFPEFQFPDVTTADKVAASVVTAVVVSCMMGGGWWIVHGES
;
A
#
# COMPACT_ATOMS: atom_id res chain seq x y z
N MET A 1 -91.10 -15.98 10.22
CA MET A 1 -90.43 -16.28 11.52
C MET A 1 -89.21 -17.13 11.19
N ARG A 2 -87.98 -16.59 11.32
CA ARG A 2 -87.00 -16.93 12.40
C ARG A 2 -86.71 -18.46 12.42
N PHE A 3 -85.52 -19.05 12.22
CA PHE A 3 -84.10 -18.74 12.53
C PHE A 3 -83.20 -19.57 11.58
N PHE A 4 -82.10 -19.04 11.01
CA PHE A 4 -80.68 -19.20 11.40
C PHE A 4 -80.12 -20.63 11.61
N GLY A 5 -79.01 -20.91 10.90
CA GLY A 5 -78.08 -22.02 11.17
C GLY A 5 -76.91 -22.04 10.19
N SER A 6 -75.91 -21.17 10.42
CA SER A 6 -74.72 -20.99 9.57
C SER A 6 -73.67 -22.09 9.75
N THR A 7 -73.22 -22.72 8.68
CA THR A 7 -71.92 -23.42 8.62
C THR A 7 -70.86 -22.46 8.09
N ARG A 8 -70.02 -21.95 8.98
CA ARG A 8 -68.80 -21.20 8.63
C ARG A 8 -67.75 -22.19 8.12
N ALA A 9 -67.46 -22.14 6.82
CA ALA A 9 -66.21 -22.67 6.30
C ALA A 9 -65.10 -21.62 6.54
N LEU A 10 -64.15 -21.95 7.40
CA LEU A 10 -62.93 -21.19 7.62
C LEU A 10 -61.98 -21.43 6.44
N SER A 11 -62.00 -20.52 5.47
CA SER A 11 -60.96 -20.43 4.44
C SER A 11 -59.76 -19.68 5.02
N VAL A 12 -58.81 -20.40 5.59
CA VAL A 12 -57.50 -19.85 5.95
C VAL A 12 -56.70 -19.70 4.66
N LEU A 13 -56.63 -18.49 4.11
CA LEU A 13 -55.60 -18.14 3.13
C LEU A 13 -54.25 -18.11 3.86
N PRO A 14 -53.23 -18.90 3.47
CA PRO A 14 -51.88 -18.58 3.85
C PRO A 14 -51.46 -17.40 2.98
N LEU A 15 -51.38 -16.22 3.60
CA LEU A 15 -50.53 -15.14 3.09
C LEU A 15 -49.10 -15.69 3.14
N LEU A 16 -48.66 -16.28 2.03
CA LEU A 16 -47.26 -16.42 1.69
C LEU A 16 -46.72 -14.99 1.55
N ALA A 17 -46.34 -14.39 2.67
CA ALA A 17 -45.40 -13.31 2.69
C ALA A 17 -44.09 -13.90 2.16
N SER A 18 -43.90 -13.84 0.84
CA SER A 18 -42.61 -13.98 0.21
C SER A 18 -41.76 -12.85 0.79
N TRP A 19 -41.02 -13.15 1.86
CA TRP A 19 -39.85 -12.37 2.19
C TRP A 19 -38.89 -12.57 1.02
N LEU A 20 -39.03 -11.72 0.01
CA LEU A 20 -37.99 -11.46 -0.97
C LEU A 20 -36.85 -10.83 -0.18
N PHE A 21 -36.04 -11.67 0.47
CA PHE A 21 -34.70 -11.24 0.85
C PHE A 21 -34.01 -10.91 -0.47
N PRO A 22 -33.58 -9.64 -0.71
CA PRO A 22 -32.76 -9.34 -1.86
C PRO A 22 -31.58 -10.32 -1.84
N SER A 23 -31.48 -11.12 -2.89
CA SER A 23 -30.35 -12.03 -3.06
C SER A 23 -29.14 -11.15 -3.33
N THR A 24 -28.35 -10.86 -2.31
CA THR A 24 -27.08 -10.15 -2.47
C THR A 24 -26.13 -11.07 -3.24
N SER A 25 -26.09 -10.90 -4.57
CA SER A 25 -25.18 -11.68 -5.41
C SER A 25 -23.75 -11.21 -5.15
N ALA A 26 -22.91 -12.11 -4.65
CA ALA A 26 -21.46 -11.96 -4.73
C ALA A 26 -20.98 -12.07 -6.18
N ILE A 27 -19.74 -11.67 -6.44
CA ILE A 27 -19.09 -11.94 -7.74
C ILE A 27 -18.69 -13.42 -7.77
N ASP A 28 -19.27 -14.18 -8.69
CA ASP A 28 -18.79 -15.53 -9.02
C ASP A 28 -17.67 -15.42 -10.06
N LEU A 29 -16.46 -15.80 -9.67
CA LEU A 29 -15.25 -15.63 -10.47
C LEU A 29 -14.62 -16.99 -10.79
N ASP A 30 -14.46 -17.28 -12.08
CA ASP A 30 -13.45 -18.21 -12.57
C ASP A 30 -12.14 -17.42 -12.88
N PRO A 31 -11.10 -17.54 -12.03
CA PRO A 31 -9.86 -16.79 -12.21
C PRO A 31 -9.03 -17.26 -13.42
N THR A 32 -9.45 -18.35 -14.09
CA THR A 32 -8.81 -18.83 -15.32
C THR A 32 -9.40 -18.23 -16.60
N GLN A 33 -10.52 -17.50 -16.50
CA GLN A 33 -11.23 -16.89 -17.62
C GLN A 33 -10.95 -15.39 -17.67
N PRO A 34 -10.08 -14.89 -18.57
CA PRO A 34 -9.69 -13.49 -18.61
C PRO A 34 -10.88 -12.51 -18.69
N ASP A 35 -11.92 -12.83 -19.45
CA ASP A 35 -13.08 -11.95 -19.58
C ASP A 35 -13.88 -11.85 -18.28
N GLN A 36 -14.02 -12.94 -17.52
CA GLN A 36 -14.65 -12.87 -16.19
C GLN A 36 -13.80 -12.05 -15.21
N VAL A 37 -12.48 -12.21 -15.25
CA VAL A 37 -11.56 -11.43 -14.41
C VAL A 37 -11.66 -9.94 -14.75
N ARG A 38 -11.70 -9.55 -16.04
CA ARG A 38 -11.89 -8.14 -16.46
C ARG A 38 -13.21 -7.57 -15.98
N ILE A 39 -14.31 -8.32 -16.10
CA ILE A 39 -15.64 -7.88 -15.62
C ILE A 39 -15.64 -7.70 -14.10
N ALA A 40 -15.09 -8.66 -13.36
CA ALA A 40 -14.97 -8.56 -11.91
C ALA A 40 -14.10 -7.37 -11.49
N ALA A 41 -12.93 -7.21 -12.11
CA ALA A 41 -12.02 -6.10 -11.85
C ALA A 41 -12.70 -4.75 -12.12
N LYS A 42 -13.47 -4.62 -13.22
CA LYS A 42 -14.20 -3.39 -13.52
C LYS A 42 -15.21 -3.02 -12.44
N ASN A 43 -16.00 -3.99 -11.99
CA ASN A 43 -16.99 -3.78 -10.93
C ASN A 43 -16.32 -3.33 -9.62
N VAL A 44 -15.22 -3.98 -9.24
CA VAL A 44 -14.47 -3.66 -8.03
C VAL A 44 -13.77 -2.29 -8.14
N ALA A 45 -13.19 -1.97 -9.30
CA ALA A 45 -12.53 -0.69 -9.57
C ALA A 45 -13.51 0.48 -9.59
N GLN A 46 -14.74 0.28 -10.08
CA GLN A 46 -15.77 1.31 -10.05
C GLN A 46 -16.12 1.72 -8.61
N VAL A 47 -16.19 0.77 -7.68
CA VAL A 47 -16.39 1.05 -6.25
C VAL A 47 -15.17 1.75 -5.67
N LEU A 48 -13.96 1.30 -5.97
CA LEU A 48 -12.74 1.94 -5.48
C LEU A 48 -12.67 3.42 -5.92
N MET A 49 -12.96 3.69 -7.20
CA MET A 49 -13.04 5.05 -7.72
C MET A 49 -14.12 5.88 -7.06
N SER A 50 -15.27 5.28 -6.70
CA SER A 50 -16.31 5.98 -5.96
C SER A 50 -15.94 6.36 -4.53
N MET A 51 -14.88 5.75 -3.97
CA MET A 51 -14.31 6.14 -2.67
C MET A 51 -13.35 7.32 -2.78
N TYR A 52 -12.87 7.62 -3.99
CA TYR A 52 -11.98 8.74 -4.28
C TYR A 52 -12.74 9.96 -4.84
N ALA A 53 -13.66 9.74 -5.78
CA ALA A 53 -14.36 10.79 -6.50
C ALA A 53 -15.86 10.50 -6.63
N ASP A 54 -16.65 11.58 -6.62
CA ASP A 54 -18.09 11.49 -6.82
C ASP A 54 -18.41 10.95 -8.24
N PRO A 55 -19.20 9.87 -8.37
CA PRO A 55 -19.46 9.24 -9.67
C PRO A 55 -20.22 10.10 -10.69
N GLN A 56 -20.89 11.16 -10.26
CA GLN A 56 -21.69 12.03 -11.14
C GLN A 56 -20.88 13.23 -11.64
N THR A 57 -20.06 13.81 -10.76
CA THR A 57 -19.32 15.05 -11.02
C THR A 57 -17.85 14.82 -11.34
N GLY A 58 -17.29 13.69 -10.93
CA GLY A 58 -15.86 13.40 -10.99
C GLY A 58 -15.02 14.23 -10.01
N ALA A 59 -15.66 14.98 -9.11
CA ALA A 59 -14.96 15.78 -8.11
C ALA A 59 -14.34 14.87 -7.03
N PRO A 60 -13.07 15.08 -6.63
CA PRO A 60 -12.47 14.36 -5.51
C PRO A 60 -13.27 14.58 -4.22
N ILE A 61 -13.56 13.51 -3.49
CA ILE A 61 -14.35 13.56 -2.24
C ILE A 61 -13.62 14.35 -1.16
N SER A 62 -12.28 14.26 -1.12
CA SER A 62 -11.43 15.05 -0.23
C SER A 62 -11.39 16.55 -0.58
N GLY A 63 -11.92 16.94 -1.74
CA GLY A 63 -11.78 18.28 -2.31
C GLY A 63 -10.42 18.58 -2.94
N ILE A 64 -9.44 17.67 -2.84
CA ILE A 64 -8.07 17.85 -3.34
C ILE A 64 -7.70 16.67 -4.25
N PRO A 65 -7.35 16.90 -5.53
CA PRO A 65 -6.90 15.82 -6.41
C PRO A 65 -5.71 15.08 -5.81
N GLY A 66 -5.77 13.76 -5.88
CA GLY A 66 -4.71 12.90 -5.39
C GLY A 66 -4.76 12.57 -3.90
N LEU A 67 -5.77 13.06 -3.16
CA LEU A 67 -5.97 12.72 -1.75
C LEU A 67 -7.25 11.92 -1.54
N LEU A 68 -7.16 10.93 -0.65
CA LEU A 68 -8.30 10.30 -0.02
C LEU A 68 -8.81 11.16 1.15
N GLN A 69 -10.05 10.95 1.56
CA GLN A 69 -10.61 11.66 2.72
C GLN A 69 -9.86 11.25 4.00
N TYR A 70 -9.16 12.20 4.61
CA TYR A 70 -8.58 12.05 5.93
C TYR A 70 -9.50 12.66 7.00
N PRO A 71 -9.69 12.01 8.16
CA PRO A 71 -9.43 10.59 8.43
C PRO A 71 -10.40 9.65 7.67
N PRO A 72 -10.10 8.34 7.51
CA PRO A 72 -8.99 7.62 8.14
C PRO A 72 -7.76 7.38 7.24
N TYR A 73 -7.81 7.73 5.96
CA TYR A 73 -6.79 7.33 4.99
C TYR A 73 -5.60 8.30 4.94
N TYR A 74 -4.39 7.76 5.06
CA TYR A 74 -3.15 8.54 4.97
C TYR A 74 -2.74 8.82 3.52
N TRP A 75 -1.80 9.73 3.34
CA TRP A 75 -1.38 10.22 2.02
C TRP A 75 -0.83 9.10 1.11
N TRP A 76 -0.04 8.19 1.66
CA TRP A 76 0.54 7.08 0.90
C TRP A 76 -0.50 6.13 0.32
N GLU A 77 -1.63 5.92 1.00
CA GLU A 77 -2.68 4.99 0.55
C GLU A 77 -3.38 5.51 -0.72
N ALA A 78 -3.42 6.84 -0.90
CA ALA A 78 -3.85 7.42 -2.17
C ALA A 78 -2.88 7.07 -3.31
N GLY A 79 -1.57 7.17 -3.06
CA GLY A 79 -0.54 6.71 -3.99
C GLY A 79 -0.73 5.23 -4.34
N ALA A 80 -0.85 4.37 -3.32
CA ALA A 80 -1.08 2.94 -3.49
C ALA A 80 -2.34 2.62 -4.31
N MET A 81 -3.44 3.34 -4.05
CA MET A 81 -4.69 3.23 -4.82
C MET A 81 -4.48 3.60 -6.28
N PHE A 82 -3.79 4.71 -6.58
CA PHE A 82 -3.49 5.07 -7.97
C PHE A 82 -2.59 4.05 -8.66
N GLY A 83 -1.62 3.48 -7.96
CA GLY A 83 -0.82 2.36 -8.46
C GLY A 83 -1.72 1.17 -8.84
N GLN A 84 -2.70 0.83 -8.01
CA GLN A 84 -3.65 -0.25 -8.32
C GLN A 84 -4.59 0.09 -9.50
N LEU A 85 -4.95 1.36 -9.69
CA LEU A 85 -5.77 1.79 -10.82
C LEU A 85 -4.99 1.80 -12.14
N ILE A 86 -3.68 2.06 -12.09
CA ILE A 86 -2.76 1.87 -13.21
C ILE A 86 -2.66 0.38 -13.58
N ASP A 87 -2.50 -0.51 -12.60
CA ASP A 87 -2.55 -1.96 -12.82
C ASP A 87 -3.90 -2.40 -13.44
N TYR A 88 -5.01 -1.84 -12.96
CA TYR A 88 -6.34 -2.11 -13.53
C TYR A 88 -6.39 -1.75 -15.02
N TRP A 89 -5.98 -0.53 -15.38
CA TRP A 89 -5.93 -0.11 -16.79
C TRP A 89 -5.03 -1.04 -17.60
N TYR A 90 -3.86 -1.38 -17.06
CA TYR A 90 -2.90 -2.26 -17.69
C TYR A 90 -3.48 -3.64 -18.02
N TYR A 91 -4.13 -4.29 -17.05
CA TYR A 91 -4.68 -5.64 -17.20
C TYR A 91 -5.96 -5.69 -18.04
N THR A 92 -6.77 -4.64 -18.01
CA THR A 92 -8.11 -4.64 -18.61
C THR A 92 -8.22 -3.86 -19.93
N GLY A 93 -7.32 -2.91 -20.17
CA GLY A 93 -7.40 -1.93 -21.24
C GLY A 93 -8.45 -0.83 -21.01
N ASP A 94 -9.17 -0.84 -19.89
CA ASP A 94 -10.18 0.16 -19.57
C ASP A 94 -9.52 1.46 -19.08
N SER A 95 -9.67 2.52 -19.88
CA SER A 95 -9.01 3.82 -19.69
C SER A 95 -9.93 4.88 -19.07
N GLN A 96 -11.14 4.52 -18.64
CA GLN A 96 -12.17 5.47 -18.22
C GLN A 96 -11.70 6.46 -17.12
N TRP A 97 -10.76 6.06 -16.26
CA TRP A 97 -10.28 6.87 -15.15
C TRP A 97 -8.85 7.40 -15.32
N ASN A 98 -8.20 7.15 -16.46
CA ASN A 98 -6.77 7.48 -16.64
C ASN A 98 -6.48 8.96 -16.45
N ASP A 99 -7.33 9.85 -16.97
CA ASP A 99 -7.14 11.30 -16.82
C ASP A 99 -7.25 11.75 -15.36
N MET A 100 -8.18 11.17 -14.60
CA MET A 100 -8.40 11.48 -13.20
C MET A 100 -7.25 10.95 -12.32
N VAL A 101 -6.78 9.73 -12.59
CA VAL A 101 -5.60 9.12 -11.94
C VAL A 101 -4.36 9.97 -12.23
N ARG A 102 -4.12 10.32 -13.49
CA ARG A 102 -3.00 11.18 -13.91
C ARG A 102 -3.04 12.53 -13.20
N ALA A 103 -4.20 13.19 -13.18
CA ALA A 103 -4.36 14.48 -12.51
C ALA A 103 -4.11 14.38 -11.00
N GLY A 104 -4.57 13.31 -10.36
CA GLY A 104 -4.32 13.05 -8.94
C GLY A 104 -2.84 12.88 -8.62
N ILE A 105 -2.13 12.04 -9.38
CA ILE A 105 -0.68 11.82 -9.19
C ILE A 105 0.09 13.13 -9.40
N VAL A 106 -0.18 13.86 -10.50
CA VAL A 106 0.49 15.12 -10.82
C VAL A 106 0.28 16.17 -9.74
N HIS A 107 -0.90 16.20 -9.10
CA HIS A 107 -1.18 17.15 -8.03
C HIS A 107 -0.35 16.90 -6.75
N GLN A 108 0.12 15.66 -6.53
CA GLN A 108 0.83 15.26 -5.32
C GLN A 108 2.36 15.28 -5.46
N ILE A 109 2.91 15.70 -6.60
CA ILE A 109 4.37 15.72 -6.82
C ILE A 109 5.11 16.75 -5.96
N GLY A 110 4.40 17.71 -5.36
CA GLY A 110 4.96 18.80 -4.57
C GLY A 110 5.63 19.89 -5.42
N GLU A 111 5.92 21.04 -4.79
CA GLU A 111 6.51 22.21 -5.43
C GLU A 111 7.88 21.90 -6.06
N ASN A 112 8.64 21.02 -5.39
CA ASN A 112 9.99 20.60 -5.80
C ASN A 112 9.98 19.35 -6.69
N ARG A 113 8.80 18.84 -7.10
CA ARG A 113 8.66 17.66 -7.97
C ARG A 113 9.37 16.42 -7.39
N ASN A 114 9.23 16.25 -6.09
CA ASN A 114 9.97 15.31 -5.25
C ASN A 114 9.04 14.35 -4.49
N PHE A 115 7.72 14.46 -4.66
CA PHE A 115 6.71 13.77 -3.85
C PHE A 115 6.93 14.02 -2.36
N MET A 116 7.20 15.27 -2.01
CA MET A 116 7.17 15.76 -0.63
C MET A 116 6.35 17.05 -0.54
N PRO A 117 5.04 17.01 -0.85
CA PRO A 117 4.19 18.19 -0.74
C PRO A 117 4.16 18.69 0.70
N ALA A 118 4.44 19.98 0.92
CA ALA A 118 4.62 20.54 2.27
C ALA A 118 3.41 20.29 3.21
N ASN A 119 2.20 20.20 2.67
CA ASN A 119 0.99 19.91 3.44
C ASN A 119 0.92 18.49 4.04
N GLN A 120 1.79 17.58 3.61
CA GLN A 120 1.83 16.18 4.09
C GLN A 120 2.95 15.93 5.10
N SER A 121 3.75 16.96 5.45
CA SER A 121 4.94 16.82 6.31
C SER A 121 4.66 16.33 7.74
N LYS A 122 3.40 16.25 8.14
CA LYS A 122 2.97 15.82 9.49
C LYS A 122 2.99 14.30 9.69
N ASP A 123 2.96 13.52 8.61
CA ASP A 123 2.85 12.06 8.63
C ASP A 123 3.73 11.44 7.51
N GLU A 124 4.87 12.08 7.16
CA GLU A 124 5.66 11.75 5.97
C GLU A 124 6.86 10.81 6.25
N GLY A 125 6.70 9.54 5.89
CA GLY A 125 7.75 8.52 5.88
C GLY A 125 8.42 8.31 4.52
N ASN A 126 9.56 7.63 4.55
CA ASN A 126 10.26 7.19 3.34
C ASN A 126 9.45 6.11 2.61
N ASP A 127 8.76 5.26 3.35
CA ASP A 127 7.80 4.29 2.83
C ASP A 127 6.58 4.97 2.19
N ASP A 128 6.04 6.05 2.78
CA ASP A 128 4.99 6.84 2.13
C ASP A 128 5.41 7.33 0.75
N GLN A 129 6.60 7.92 0.67
CA GLN A 129 7.21 8.39 -0.58
C GLN A 129 7.44 7.23 -1.57
N LEU A 130 7.83 6.06 -1.08
CA LEU A 130 8.07 4.86 -1.90
C LEU A 130 6.80 4.30 -2.54
N PHE A 131 5.64 4.38 -1.89
CA PHE A 131 4.38 3.97 -2.54
C PHE A 131 4.02 4.86 -3.73
N TRP A 132 4.37 6.15 -3.69
CA TRP A 132 4.30 7.03 -4.86
C TRP A 132 5.36 6.65 -5.91
N ALA A 133 6.58 6.30 -5.50
CA ALA A 133 7.61 5.80 -6.41
C ALA A 133 7.15 4.54 -7.16
N PHE A 134 6.53 3.59 -6.46
CA PHE A 134 6.01 2.38 -7.08
C PHE A 134 4.92 2.68 -8.10
N THR A 135 4.09 3.67 -7.82
CA THR A 135 3.01 4.13 -8.70
C THR A 135 3.56 4.74 -9.98
N VAL A 136 4.51 5.67 -9.89
CA VAL A 136 5.10 6.29 -11.10
C VAL A 136 6.02 5.32 -11.85
N MET A 137 6.68 4.38 -11.17
CA MET A 137 7.39 3.32 -11.87
C MET A 137 6.43 2.42 -12.65
N SER A 138 5.27 2.05 -12.10
CA SER A 138 4.26 1.27 -12.83
C SER A 138 3.69 2.06 -14.00
N ALA A 139 3.52 3.38 -13.84
CA ALA A 139 3.13 4.26 -14.92
C ALA A 139 4.16 4.24 -16.07
N ALA A 140 5.45 4.29 -15.76
CA ALA A 140 6.52 4.21 -16.74
C ALA A 140 6.62 2.83 -17.41
N GLU A 141 6.53 1.76 -16.62
CA GLU A 141 6.64 0.36 -17.05
C GLU A 141 5.48 -0.09 -17.94
N TYR A 142 4.29 0.48 -17.77
CA TYR A 142 3.12 0.11 -18.58
C TYR A 142 2.81 1.10 -19.71
N ASN A 143 3.64 2.13 -19.91
CA ASN A 143 3.34 3.29 -20.78
C ASN A 143 1.97 3.92 -20.46
N PHE A 144 1.68 4.11 -19.18
CA PHE A 144 0.51 4.89 -18.77
C PHE A 144 0.63 6.30 -19.36
N PRO A 145 -0.48 6.92 -19.84
CA PRO A 145 -0.43 8.20 -20.54
C PRO A 145 0.46 9.23 -19.84
N ASN A 146 1.44 9.75 -20.58
CA ASN A 146 2.43 10.67 -20.03
C ASN A 146 1.77 11.93 -19.43
N PRO A 147 2.41 12.53 -18.41
CA PRO A 147 1.95 13.79 -17.84
C PRO A 147 2.10 14.93 -18.87
N PRO A 148 1.46 16.09 -18.64
CA PRO A 148 1.61 17.26 -19.52
C PRO A 148 3.09 17.68 -19.67
N ASP A 149 3.46 18.26 -20.81
CA ASP A 149 4.86 18.60 -21.17
C ASP A 149 5.61 19.47 -20.14
N ASN A 150 4.90 20.24 -19.31
CA ASN A 150 5.50 21.08 -18.27
C ASN A 150 5.76 20.34 -16.94
N VAL A 151 5.39 19.07 -16.84
CA VAL A 151 5.57 18.17 -15.70
C VAL A 151 6.60 17.10 -16.07
N PRO A 152 7.53 16.71 -15.17
CA PRO A 152 8.49 15.64 -15.47
C PRO A 152 7.79 14.32 -15.80
N GLY A 153 8.42 13.49 -16.62
CA GLY A 153 7.94 12.14 -16.90
C GLY A 153 7.89 11.27 -15.64
N TRP A 154 7.13 10.18 -15.71
CA TRP A 154 7.00 9.22 -14.61
C TRP A 154 8.35 8.65 -14.16
N LEU A 155 9.24 8.33 -15.12
CA LEU A 155 10.61 7.90 -14.83
C LEU A 155 11.39 8.98 -14.07
N ALA A 156 11.33 10.24 -14.51
CA ALA A 156 12.01 11.36 -13.84
C ALA A 156 11.56 11.51 -12.38
N LEU A 157 10.25 11.40 -12.12
CA LEU A 157 9.71 11.47 -10.77
C LEU A 157 10.18 10.29 -9.89
N ALA A 158 10.30 9.08 -10.45
CA ALA A 158 10.87 7.94 -9.73
C ALA A 158 12.36 8.16 -9.39
N GLN A 159 13.14 8.70 -10.34
CA GLN A 159 14.55 9.05 -10.13
C GLN A 159 14.71 10.14 -9.06
N SER A 160 13.78 11.08 -8.99
CA SER A 160 13.70 12.08 -7.91
C SER A 160 13.62 11.44 -6.53
N ILE A 161 12.73 10.47 -6.35
CA ILE A 161 12.57 9.77 -5.06
C ILE A 161 13.80 8.93 -4.75
N PHE A 162 14.36 8.22 -5.74
CA PHE A 162 15.60 7.46 -5.59
C PHE A 162 16.75 8.35 -5.07
N ASN A 163 16.94 9.54 -5.66
CA ASN A 163 18.02 10.46 -5.30
C ASN A 163 17.86 10.98 -3.86
N GLN A 164 16.62 11.23 -3.43
CA GLN A 164 16.32 11.63 -2.05
C GLN A 164 16.58 10.50 -1.05
N LEU A 165 16.12 9.28 -1.33
CA LEU A 165 16.40 8.10 -0.49
C LEU A 165 17.90 7.83 -0.38
N ASN A 166 18.63 7.97 -1.50
CA ASN A 166 20.08 7.82 -1.50
C ASN A 166 20.77 8.87 -0.61
N THR A 167 20.24 10.10 -0.55
CA THR A 167 20.74 11.15 0.35
C THR A 167 20.45 10.86 1.82
N ARG A 168 19.33 10.16 2.11
CA ARG A 168 18.92 9.80 3.48
C ARG A 168 19.51 8.47 3.97
N TRP A 169 20.22 7.74 3.11
CA TRP A 169 20.93 6.53 3.49
C TRP A 169 22.08 6.89 4.44
N GLU A 170 21.94 6.53 5.73
CA GLU A 170 22.95 6.86 6.74
C GLU A 170 23.68 5.62 7.25
N THR A 171 25.00 5.68 7.26
CA THR A 171 25.87 4.59 7.73
C THR A 171 26.29 4.74 9.19
N ALA A 172 26.03 5.90 9.80
CA ALA A 172 26.41 6.21 11.18
C ALA A 172 25.68 5.34 12.21
N THR A 173 24.45 4.90 11.90
CA THR A 173 23.67 3.98 12.73
C THR A 173 23.38 2.70 11.95
N CYS A 174 23.50 1.55 12.62
CA CYS A 174 23.20 0.24 12.05
C CYS A 174 23.97 -0.12 10.76
N GLY A 175 25.12 0.52 10.49
CA GLY A 175 25.95 0.26 9.32
C GLY A 175 25.31 0.59 7.96
N GLY A 176 24.19 1.32 7.95
CA GLY A 176 23.42 1.63 6.74
C GLY A 176 21.93 1.76 7.04
N GLY A 177 21.13 1.91 6.00
CA GLY A 177 19.67 1.96 6.08
C GLY A 177 19.10 3.37 6.20
N THR A 178 17.95 3.57 5.58
CA THR A 178 17.07 4.74 5.76
C THR A 178 16.16 4.52 6.96
N ARG A 179 15.84 5.61 7.66
CA ARG A 179 14.82 5.63 8.72
C ARG A 179 13.42 5.50 8.13
N TRP A 180 12.45 5.12 8.96
CA TRP A 180 11.04 5.12 8.59
C TRP A 180 10.59 6.55 8.28
N GLN A 181 10.66 7.45 9.26
CA GLN A 181 10.23 8.83 9.07
C GLN A 181 11.28 9.69 8.35
N ILE A 182 10.82 10.63 7.54
CA ILE A 182 11.70 11.59 6.85
C ILE A 182 12.18 12.68 7.82
N TYR A 183 11.30 13.17 8.69
CA TYR A 183 11.59 14.28 9.60
C TYR A 183 11.86 13.81 11.03
N GLN A 184 12.88 14.38 11.66
CA GLN A 184 13.36 13.96 12.99
C GLN A 184 12.36 14.14 14.13
N TRP A 185 11.35 14.99 13.98
CA TRP A 185 10.33 15.23 14.99
C TRP A 185 9.14 14.26 14.90
N LEU A 186 9.09 13.42 13.87
CA LEU A 186 8.00 12.47 13.70
C LEU A 186 8.21 11.22 14.57
N PRO A 187 7.16 10.72 15.22
CA PRO A 187 7.20 9.43 15.92
C PRO A 187 7.65 8.32 14.97
N GLY A 188 8.66 7.54 15.36
CA GLY A 188 9.22 6.48 14.52
C GLY A 188 10.45 6.89 13.71
N TYR A 189 10.97 8.12 13.83
CA TYR A 189 12.23 8.51 13.19
C TYR A 189 13.42 7.63 13.58
N ASP A 190 13.45 7.09 14.80
CA ASP A 190 14.50 6.15 15.22
C ASP A 190 14.28 4.71 14.77
N TYR A 191 13.16 4.43 14.12
CA TYR A 191 12.86 3.11 13.59
C TYR A 191 13.39 3.00 12.15
N LYS A 192 14.15 1.95 11.85
CA LYS A 192 14.49 1.56 10.47
C LYS A 192 13.65 0.36 10.10
N ASN A 193 12.63 0.57 9.28
CA ASN A 193 11.70 -0.48 8.88
C ASN A 193 12.06 -1.09 7.51
N LEU A 194 11.51 -2.26 7.25
CA LEU A 194 11.68 -2.95 5.98
C LEU A 194 10.91 -2.25 4.85
N ALA A 195 9.77 -1.63 5.12
CA ALA A 195 9.02 -0.90 4.08
C ALA A 195 9.87 0.18 3.40
N SER A 196 10.62 0.97 4.17
CA SER A 196 11.51 2.02 3.63
C SER A 196 12.72 1.43 2.93
N ASN A 197 13.40 0.45 3.56
CA ASN A 197 14.66 -0.08 3.04
C ASN A 197 14.46 -1.09 1.91
N GLY A 198 13.57 -2.06 2.10
CA GLY A 198 13.14 -2.99 1.07
C GLY A 198 12.49 -2.26 -0.10
N GLY A 199 11.70 -1.20 0.17
CA GLY A 199 11.12 -0.42 -0.90
C GLY A 199 12.17 0.35 -1.71
N PHE A 200 13.19 0.89 -1.05
CA PHE A 200 14.35 1.49 -1.74
C PHE A 200 15.12 0.46 -2.58
N PHE A 201 15.29 -0.77 -2.06
CA PHE A 201 15.83 -1.90 -2.83
C PHE A 201 14.99 -2.18 -4.09
N GLN A 202 13.68 -2.30 -3.95
CA GLN A 202 12.79 -2.56 -5.09
C GLN A 202 12.82 -1.42 -6.11
N LEU A 203 12.75 -0.15 -5.68
CA LEU A 203 12.83 1.00 -6.57
C LEU A 203 14.15 0.99 -7.36
N SER A 204 15.26 0.70 -6.69
CA SER A 204 16.59 0.58 -7.32
C SER A 204 16.62 -0.54 -8.36
N ALA A 205 16.07 -1.71 -8.04
CA ALA A 205 15.99 -2.84 -8.97
C ALA A 205 15.12 -2.53 -10.21
N ARG A 206 13.99 -1.85 -10.01
CA ARG A 206 13.09 -1.41 -11.08
C ARG A 206 13.76 -0.38 -11.99
N LEU A 207 14.42 0.62 -11.42
CA LEU A 207 15.18 1.61 -12.18
C LEU A 207 16.32 0.98 -12.98
N ALA A 208 17.03 -0.01 -12.40
CA ALA A 208 18.05 -0.77 -13.11
C ALA A 208 17.46 -1.45 -14.36
N LEU A 209 16.38 -2.22 -14.20
CA LEU A 209 15.73 -2.90 -15.33
C LEU A 209 15.16 -1.91 -16.35
N TYR A 210 14.52 -0.83 -15.90
CA TYR A 210 13.89 0.13 -16.80
C TYR A 210 14.92 0.88 -17.65
N THR A 211 16.04 1.30 -17.03
CA THR A 211 17.01 2.21 -17.67
C THR A 211 18.23 1.52 -18.26
N GLY A 212 18.52 0.28 -17.84
CA GLY A 212 19.78 -0.41 -18.18
C GLY A 212 21.01 0.15 -17.46
N ASN A 213 20.83 0.96 -16.40
CA ASN A 213 21.92 1.63 -15.69
C ASN A 213 22.36 0.83 -14.45
N ASP A 214 23.60 0.35 -14.49
CA ASP A 214 24.24 -0.44 -13.42
C ASP A 214 24.34 0.28 -12.07
N THR A 215 24.36 1.61 -12.02
CA THR A 215 24.40 2.33 -10.75
C THR A 215 23.20 2.01 -9.87
N TYR A 216 22.01 1.85 -10.47
CA TYR A 216 20.81 1.44 -9.73
C TYR A 216 20.92 -0.02 -9.26
N ALA A 217 21.47 -0.91 -10.08
CA ALA A 217 21.67 -2.32 -9.73
C ALA A 217 22.67 -2.49 -8.58
N GLN A 218 23.76 -1.72 -8.60
CA GLN A 218 24.74 -1.67 -7.52
C GLN A 218 24.12 -1.16 -6.22
N LYS A 219 23.29 -0.12 -6.30
CA LYS A 219 22.56 0.37 -5.13
C LYS A 219 21.56 -0.66 -4.59
N ALA A 220 20.85 -1.36 -5.47
CA ALA A 220 19.96 -2.45 -5.08
C ALA A 220 20.72 -3.56 -4.34
N LEU A 221 21.91 -3.94 -4.83
CA LEU A 221 22.76 -4.93 -4.16
C LEU A 221 23.25 -4.43 -2.80
N GLU A 222 23.71 -3.18 -2.70
CA GLU A 222 24.14 -2.57 -1.42
C GLU A 222 23.02 -2.64 -0.36
N ILE A 223 21.80 -2.26 -0.74
CA ILE A 223 20.65 -2.26 0.17
C ILE A 223 20.26 -3.68 0.56
N TYR A 224 20.23 -4.61 -0.40
CA TYR A 224 19.95 -6.02 -0.11
C TYR A 224 20.99 -6.61 0.86
N ASP A 225 22.28 -6.37 0.61
CA ASP A 225 23.35 -6.92 1.44
C ASP A 225 23.31 -6.31 2.85
N TRP A 226 22.90 -5.04 2.99
CA TRP A 226 22.63 -4.45 4.31
C TRP A 226 21.44 -5.13 4.99
N LEU A 227 20.32 -5.31 4.28
CA LEU A 227 19.11 -5.95 4.82
C LEU A 227 19.40 -7.37 5.32
N ALA A 228 20.15 -8.15 4.55
CA ALA A 228 20.40 -9.58 4.81
C ALA A 228 21.59 -9.87 5.73
N ASN A 229 22.62 -9.01 5.77
CA ASN A 229 23.87 -9.34 6.47
C ASN A 229 24.21 -8.39 7.63
N ILE A 230 23.64 -7.18 7.66
CA ILE A 230 23.97 -6.16 8.67
C ILE A 230 22.77 -5.88 9.57
N SER A 231 21.61 -5.70 8.97
CA SER A 231 20.35 -5.49 9.69
C SER A 231 19.78 -6.83 10.19
N PRO A 232 18.95 -6.82 11.25
CA PRO A 232 18.24 -8.01 11.69
C PRO A 232 16.93 -8.25 10.91
N LEU A 233 16.70 -7.58 9.77
CA LEU A 233 15.38 -7.54 9.12
C LEU A 233 15.11 -8.70 8.16
N ILE A 234 16.16 -9.36 7.67
CA ILE A 234 16.06 -10.59 6.88
C ILE A 234 16.92 -11.65 7.55
N SER A 235 16.31 -12.79 7.88
CA SER A 235 17.04 -13.91 8.45
C SER A 235 17.72 -14.78 7.38
N ASP A 236 18.65 -15.64 7.80
CA ASP A 236 19.34 -16.59 6.92
C ASP A 236 18.39 -17.54 6.16
N ASP A 237 17.21 -17.81 6.71
CA ASP A 237 16.16 -18.61 6.08
C ASP A 237 15.09 -17.78 5.36
N TYR A 238 15.39 -16.51 5.05
CA TYR A 238 14.57 -15.59 4.27
C TYR A 238 13.25 -15.16 4.93
N HIS A 239 13.12 -15.28 6.26
CA HIS A 239 12.03 -14.58 6.94
C HIS A 239 12.26 -13.07 6.85
N VAL A 240 11.16 -12.35 6.68
CA VAL A 240 11.16 -10.90 6.49
C VAL A 240 10.43 -10.23 7.66
N TYR A 241 11.16 -9.47 8.45
CA TYR A 241 10.68 -8.80 9.68
C TYR A 241 10.38 -7.32 9.46
N ASP A 242 9.72 -6.68 10.43
CA ASP A 242 9.13 -5.35 10.23
C ASP A 242 10.14 -4.20 10.31
N GLY A 243 11.00 -4.20 11.32
CA GLY A 243 11.95 -3.12 11.54
C GLY A 243 12.74 -3.25 12.83
N SER A 244 13.62 -2.28 13.08
CA SER A 244 14.46 -2.24 14.28
C SER A 244 14.77 -0.81 14.73
N ASP A 245 15.09 -0.64 16.00
CA ASP A 245 15.38 0.66 16.62
C ASP A 245 16.88 1.02 16.48
N ALA A 246 17.15 2.10 15.76
CA ALA A 246 18.49 2.63 15.53
C ALA A 246 19.19 3.06 16.83
N LYS A 247 18.45 3.45 17.88
CA LYS A 247 19.01 3.76 19.21
C LYS A 247 19.56 2.53 19.92
N LYS A 248 19.12 1.34 19.51
CA LYS A 248 19.62 0.05 19.99
C LYS A 248 20.60 -0.59 19.01
N ASN A 249 21.19 0.21 18.12
CA ASN A 249 22.11 -0.25 17.07
C ASN A 249 21.50 -1.34 16.18
N CYS A 250 20.18 -1.31 15.98
CA CYS A 250 19.42 -2.33 15.28
C CYS A 250 19.71 -3.76 15.74
N SER A 251 19.85 -3.98 17.06
CA SER A 251 20.26 -5.29 17.60
C SER A 251 19.15 -6.33 17.67
N ASP A 252 17.88 -5.90 17.57
CA ASP A 252 16.70 -6.75 17.75
C ASP A 252 15.59 -6.27 16.82
N ALA A 253 14.97 -7.19 16.08
CA ALA A 253 13.91 -6.87 15.13
C ALA A 253 12.52 -7.04 15.74
N ASP A 254 11.56 -6.24 15.30
CA ASP A 254 10.15 -6.61 15.43
C ASP A 254 9.86 -7.75 14.44
N HIS A 255 9.64 -8.95 14.97
CA HIS A 255 9.42 -10.17 14.18
C HIS A 255 8.02 -10.28 13.56
N SER A 256 7.21 -9.21 13.60
CA SER A 256 5.96 -9.15 12.87
C SER A 256 6.19 -9.36 11.37
N GLN A 257 5.47 -10.31 10.81
CA GLN A 257 5.57 -10.68 9.39
C GLN A 257 4.33 -10.21 8.65
N TRP A 258 4.53 -9.31 7.71
CA TRP A 258 3.46 -8.70 6.93
C TRP A 258 3.56 -9.08 5.46
N THR A 259 2.43 -9.33 4.80
CA THR A 259 2.40 -9.74 3.39
C THR A 259 3.11 -8.74 2.47
N TYR A 260 2.90 -7.44 2.66
CA TYR A 260 3.52 -6.40 1.83
C TYR A 260 5.05 -6.36 1.94
N ASN A 261 5.62 -6.65 3.11
CA ASN A 261 7.06 -6.71 3.35
C ASN A 261 7.71 -7.81 2.51
N TYR A 262 7.09 -9.01 2.48
CA TYR A 262 7.50 -10.07 1.57
C TYR A 262 7.32 -9.67 0.11
N GLY A 263 6.18 -9.06 -0.23
CA GLY A 263 5.89 -8.59 -1.58
C GLY A 263 6.93 -7.59 -2.09
N ILE A 264 7.40 -6.67 -1.24
CA ILE A 264 8.45 -5.71 -1.54
C ILE A 264 9.74 -6.43 -1.95
N MET A 265 10.18 -7.40 -1.14
CA MET A 265 11.41 -8.16 -1.37
C MET A 265 11.30 -9.07 -2.60
N ILE A 266 10.17 -9.73 -2.79
CA ILE A 266 9.88 -10.55 -3.97
C ILE A 266 9.92 -9.72 -5.24
N GLY A 267 9.28 -8.55 -5.24
CA GLY A 267 9.32 -7.62 -6.36
C GLY A 267 10.75 -7.24 -6.71
N GLY A 268 11.53 -6.74 -5.74
CA GLY A 268 12.90 -6.31 -5.98
C GLY A 268 13.81 -7.44 -6.46
N ALA A 269 13.70 -8.64 -5.87
CA ALA A 269 14.48 -9.81 -6.29
C ALA A 269 14.10 -10.29 -7.70
N ALA A 270 12.82 -10.23 -8.09
CA ALA A 270 12.39 -10.56 -9.44
C ALA A 270 12.92 -9.58 -10.50
N TYR A 271 12.90 -8.28 -10.21
CA TYR A 271 13.50 -7.26 -11.07
C TYR A 271 15.01 -7.47 -11.22
N MET A 272 15.73 -7.75 -10.13
CA MET A 272 17.17 -8.05 -10.19
C MET A 272 17.48 -9.36 -10.93
N TYR A 273 16.69 -10.42 -10.73
CA TYR A 273 16.82 -11.67 -11.47
C TYR A 273 16.69 -11.44 -12.98
N ASN A 274 15.71 -10.64 -13.39
CA ASN A 274 15.49 -10.32 -14.80
C ASN A 274 16.62 -9.45 -15.36
N TYR A 275 17.00 -8.37 -14.65
CA TYR A 275 18.09 -7.47 -15.02
C TYR A 275 19.41 -8.20 -15.24
N THR A 276 19.72 -9.14 -14.36
CA THR A 276 20.97 -9.94 -14.39
C THR A 276 20.91 -11.14 -15.32
N ASN A 277 19.87 -11.23 -16.17
CA ASN A 277 19.67 -12.33 -17.12
C ASN A 277 19.62 -13.72 -16.46
N GLY A 278 18.98 -13.79 -15.29
CA GLY A 278 18.70 -15.04 -14.59
C GLY A 278 19.81 -15.53 -13.66
N ASP A 279 20.56 -14.61 -13.04
CA ASP A 279 21.63 -14.93 -12.10
C ASP A 279 21.17 -15.93 -11.01
N PRO A 280 21.92 -17.03 -10.77
CA PRO A 280 21.57 -18.03 -9.77
C PRO A 280 21.40 -17.49 -8.34
N ILE A 281 22.13 -16.44 -7.96
CA ILE A 281 22.03 -15.82 -6.63
C ILE A 281 20.67 -15.14 -6.49
N TRP A 282 20.25 -14.34 -7.47
CA TRP A 282 18.93 -13.72 -7.43
C TRP A 282 17.80 -14.74 -7.55
N ARG A 283 18.03 -15.86 -8.25
CA ARG A 283 17.12 -17.00 -8.26
C ARG A 283 16.92 -17.59 -6.87
N GLU A 284 18.01 -17.85 -6.15
CA GLU A 284 17.98 -18.40 -4.79
C GLU A 284 17.25 -17.46 -3.83
N ARG A 285 17.62 -16.17 -3.85
CA ARG A 285 17.02 -15.14 -3.00
C ARG A 285 15.50 -15.03 -3.23
N LEU A 286 15.09 -14.96 -4.51
CA LEU A 286 13.68 -14.91 -4.88
C LEU A 286 12.91 -16.15 -4.42
N SER A 287 13.47 -17.35 -4.65
CA SER A 287 12.89 -18.60 -4.16
C SER A 287 12.77 -18.63 -2.64
N GLY A 288 13.79 -18.14 -1.92
CA GLY A 288 13.79 -18.04 -0.46
C GLY A 288 12.59 -17.25 0.06
N PHE A 289 12.39 -16.03 -0.44
CA PHE A 289 11.25 -15.20 -0.01
C PHE A 289 9.90 -15.83 -0.38
N ILE A 290 9.74 -16.36 -1.59
CA ILE A 290 8.48 -17.00 -2.01
C ILE A 290 8.17 -18.21 -1.13
N ASN A 291 9.16 -19.02 -0.76
CA ASN A 291 8.96 -20.19 0.09
C ASN A 291 8.44 -19.83 1.49
N GLN A 292 8.87 -18.71 2.05
CA GLN A 292 8.40 -18.25 3.36
C GLN A 292 6.98 -17.67 3.35
N THR A 293 6.45 -17.32 2.17
CA THR A 293 5.06 -16.82 2.08
C THR A 293 4.00 -17.87 2.42
N GLY A 294 4.35 -19.15 2.52
CA GLY A 294 3.41 -20.22 2.87
C GLY A 294 2.65 -19.97 4.19
N TYR A 295 3.24 -19.22 5.12
CA TYR A 295 2.58 -18.76 6.36
C TYR A 295 1.30 -17.94 6.12
N PHE A 296 1.23 -17.19 5.01
CA PHE A 296 0.07 -16.39 4.63
C PHE A 296 -1.03 -17.19 3.91
N PHE A 297 -0.82 -18.48 3.63
CA PHE A 297 -1.77 -19.35 2.93
C PHE A 297 -2.11 -20.63 3.74
N PRO A 298 -2.56 -20.50 5.00
CA PRO A 298 -2.81 -21.66 5.84
C PRO A 298 -3.94 -22.55 5.29
N GLU A 299 -3.69 -23.86 5.24
CA GLU A 299 -4.65 -24.86 4.77
C GLU A 299 -5.97 -24.85 5.57
N SER A 300 -5.91 -24.54 6.86
CA SER A 300 -7.08 -24.43 7.75
C SER A 300 -8.07 -23.34 7.34
N TYR A 301 -7.63 -22.39 6.51
CA TYR A 301 -8.46 -21.33 5.92
C TYR A 301 -8.57 -21.46 4.39
N GLY A 302 -8.41 -22.68 3.87
CA GLY A 302 -8.54 -22.99 2.45
C GLY A 302 -7.39 -22.47 1.58
N SER A 303 -6.21 -22.23 2.17
CA SER A 303 -5.04 -21.69 1.48
C SER A 303 -5.28 -20.34 0.80
N VAL A 304 -6.23 -19.58 1.32
CA VAL A 304 -6.50 -18.18 0.94
C VAL A 304 -5.46 -17.28 1.61
N MET A 305 -5.03 -16.23 0.91
CA MET A 305 -4.10 -15.23 1.43
C MET A 305 -4.69 -14.50 2.65
N LEU A 306 -3.91 -14.41 3.72
CA LEU A 306 -4.26 -13.72 4.97
C LEU A 306 -3.11 -12.83 5.45
N ASP A 307 -3.44 -11.69 6.04
CA ASP A 307 -2.54 -10.96 6.93
C ASP A 307 -2.67 -11.42 8.39
N ALA A 308 -1.59 -11.30 9.15
CA ALA A 308 -1.50 -11.76 10.55
C ALA A 308 -2.58 -11.12 11.46
N CYS A 309 -3.06 -9.92 11.11
CA CYS A 309 -4.06 -9.18 11.86
C CYS A 309 -5.51 -9.63 11.59
N GLU A 310 -5.76 -10.43 10.54
CA GLU A 310 -7.13 -10.73 10.07
C GLU A 310 -7.88 -11.67 11.01
N ILE A 311 -7.26 -12.79 11.39
CA ILE A 311 -7.86 -13.77 12.31
C ILE A 311 -8.22 -13.15 13.66
N PRO A 312 -7.32 -12.40 14.34
CA PRO A 312 -7.68 -11.71 15.58
C PRO A 312 -8.58 -10.49 15.36
N GLN A 313 -8.86 -10.10 14.10
CA GLN A 313 -9.65 -8.93 13.72
C GLN A 313 -9.11 -7.62 14.34
N LYS A 314 -7.79 -7.44 14.24
CA LYS A 314 -7.06 -6.29 14.80
C LYS A 314 -6.32 -5.48 13.73
N CYS A 315 -6.67 -5.65 12.46
CA CYS A 315 -6.07 -4.87 11.39
C CYS A 315 -6.37 -3.38 11.56
N ASN A 316 -5.36 -2.53 11.46
CA ASN A 316 -5.54 -1.09 11.32
C ASN A 316 -5.87 -0.73 9.85
N ILE A 317 -6.03 0.57 9.56
CA ILE A 317 -6.41 1.05 8.22
C ILE A 317 -5.36 0.75 7.15
N ASP A 318 -4.08 0.73 7.51
CA ASP A 318 -2.98 0.43 6.58
C ASP A 318 -2.96 -1.07 6.26
N GLN A 319 -3.04 -1.90 7.30
CA GLN A 319 -2.87 -3.35 7.24
C GLN A 319 -3.91 -4.06 6.38
N VAL A 320 -5.11 -3.49 6.21
CA VAL A 320 -6.15 -4.07 5.33
C VAL A 320 -5.79 -4.01 3.84
N SER A 321 -4.77 -3.23 3.47
CA SER A 321 -4.28 -3.10 2.09
C SER A 321 -3.09 -4.02 1.76
N PHE A 322 -2.42 -4.59 2.78
CA PHE A 322 -1.09 -5.20 2.63
C PHE A 322 -1.06 -6.40 1.69
N LYS A 323 -1.99 -7.35 1.86
CA LYS A 323 -2.09 -8.52 0.98
C LYS A 323 -2.37 -8.17 -0.49
N GLY A 324 -3.00 -7.02 -0.73
CA GLY A 324 -3.14 -6.47 -2.07
C GLY A 324 -1.79 -6.28 -2.76
N TYR A 325 -0.79 -5.77 -2.03
CA TYR A 325 0.53 -5.52 -2.60
C TYR A 325 1.31 -6.81 -2.85
N LEU A 326 1.24 -7.79 -1.94
CA LEU A 326 1.81 -9.11 -2.19
C LEU A 326 1.25 -9.73 -3.47
N ALA A 327 -0.06 -9.65 -3.70
CA ALA A 327 -0.69 -10.18 -4.91
C ALA A 327 -0.14 -9.52 -6.19
N ARG A 328 0.05 -8.19 -6.18
CA ARG A 328 0.61 -7.45 -7.32
C ARG A 328 2.06 -7.88 -7.62
N TRP A 329 2.91 -7.96 -6.60
CA TRP A 329 4.31 -8.32 -6.79
C TRP A 329 4.53 -9.81 -7.05
N PHE A 330 3.62 -10.67 -6.60
CA PHE A 330 3.53 -12.06 -7.06
C PHE A 330 3.27 -12.15 -8.55
N ALA A 331 2.29 -11.40 -9.08
CA ALA A 331 2.05 -11.35 -10.52
C ALA A 331 3.31 -10.91 -11.28
N ILE A 332 3.93 -9.81 -10.87
CA ILE A 332 5.17 -9.33 -11.49
C ILE A 332 6.30 -10.38 -11.43
N ALA A 333 6.50 -11.03 -10.28
CA ALA A 333 7.52 -12.08 -10.15
C ALA A 333 7.26 -13.26 -11.10
N ALA A 334 6.00 -13.67 -11.27
CA ALA A 334 5.63 -14.74 -12.20
C ALA A 334 5.90 -14.37 -13.66
N GLN A 335 5.89 -13.08 -14.04
CA GLN A 335 6.26 -12.63 -15.39
C GLN A 335 7.77 -12.49 -15.57
N LEU A 336 8.44 -11.79 -14.66
CA LEU A 336 9.86 -11.47 -14.76
C LEU A 336 10.78 -12.66 -14.47
N ALA A 337 10.29 -13.62 -13.68
CA ALA A 337 10.97 -14.85 -13.29
C ALA A 337 10.04 -16.06 -13.47
N PRO A 338 9.78 -16.52 -14.71
CA PRO A 338 8.74 -17.51 -15.01
C PRO A 338 8.84 -18.85 -14.26
N PHE A 339 10.03 -19.20 -13.75
CA PHE A 339 10.22 -20.39 -12.92
C PHE A 339 9.41 -20.35 -11.60
N THR A 340 8.98 -19.16 -11.16
CA THR A 340 8.18 -18.95 -9.95
C THR A 340 6.67 -19.13 -10.17
N ALA A 341 6.21 -19.02 -11.43
CA ALA A 341 4.79 -19.06 -11.77
C ALA A 341 4.05 -20.33 -11.29
N PRO A 342 4.64 -21.56 -11.34
CA PRO A 342 3.98 -22.77 -10.83
C PRO A 342 3.63 -22.71 -9.34
N GLN A 343 4.40 -21.98 -8.53
CA GLN A 343 4.15 -21.80 -7.10
C GLN A 343 3.19 -20.63 -6.85
N ILE A 344 3.36 -19.50 -7.56
CA ILE A 344 2.61 -18.27 -7.33
C ILE A 344 1.18 -18.31 -7.87
N ILE A 345 0.99 -18.75 -9.11
CA ILE A 345 -0.31 -18.65 -9.80
C ILE A 345 -1.43 -19.40 -9.07
N PRO A 346 -1.22 -20.60 -8.50
CA PRO A 346 -2.25 -21.25 -7.68
C PRO A 346 -2.72 -20.40 -6.49
N HIS A 347 -1.80 -19.74 -5.78
CA HIS A 347 -2.14 -18.87 -4.64
C HIS A 347 -2.98 -17.66 -5.07
N LEU A 348 -2.64 -17.03 -6.20
CA LEU A 348 -3.40 -15.90 -6.77
C LEU A 348 -4.80 -16.32 -7.21
N ARG A 349 -4.97 -17.52 -7.77
CA ARG A 349 -6.27 -18.04 -8.21
C ARG A 349 -7.20 -18.34 -7.05
N ILE A 350 -6.69 -19.06 -6.04
CA ILE A 350 -7.46 -19.39 -4.82
C ILE A 350 -7.90 -18.09 -4.14
N SER A 351 -6.97 -17.17 -3.93
CA SER A 351 -7.23 -15.92 -3.21
C SER A 351 -8.09 -14.95 -4.03
N GLY A 352 -7.91 -14.90 -5.35
CA GLY A 352 -8.72 -14.06 -6.25
C GLY A 352 -10.17 -14.48 -6.28
N LYS A 353 -10.43 -15.79 -6.35
CA LYS A 353 -11.79 -16.33 -6.25
C LYS A 353 -12.41 -16.05 -4.88
N ALA A 354 -11.65 -16.25 -3.81
CA ALA A 354 -12.11 -15.99 -2.45
C ALA A 354 -12.41 -14.51 -2.21
N ALA A 355 -11.59 -13.59 -2.72
CA ALA A 355 -11.83 -12.15 -2.66
C ALA A 355 -13.09 -11.73 -3.41
N ALA A 356 -13.29 -12.25 -4.63
CA ALA A 356 -14.50 -11.96 -5.42
C ALA A 356 -15.80 -12.36 -4.68
N GLN A 357 -15.75 -13.46 -3.92
CA GLN A 357 -16.89 -13.92 -3.12
C GLN A 357 -17.27 -12.98 -1.96
N THR A 358 -16.33 -12.15 -1.47
CA THR A 358 -16.65 -11.15 -0.43
C THR A 358 -17.18 -9.84 -1.03
N CYS A 359 -17.08 -9.66 -2.36
CA CYS A 359 -17.58 -8.50 -3.08
C CYS A 359 -19.07 -8.67 -3.40
N VAL A 360 -19.95 -8.09 -2.58
CA VAL A 360 -21.41 -8.24 -2.73
C VAL A 360 -22.08 -6.98 -3.23
N ALA A 361 -23.12 -7.16 -4.04
CA ALA A 361 -24.07 -6.09 -4.33
C ALA A 361 -24.64 -5.54 -3.01
N SER A 362 -24.45 -4.26 -2.74
CA SER A 362 -24.98 -3.60 -1.54
C SER A 362 -26.32 -2.95 -1.89
N ASP A 363 -27.39 -3.33 -1.20
CA ASP A 363 -28.70 -2.70 -1.39
C ASP A 363 -28.63 -1.20 -1.05
N GLY A 364 -29.17 -0.35 -1.93
CA GLY A 364 -29.33 1.08 -1.68
C GLY A 364 -28.07 1.96 -1.82
N VAL A 365 -26.96 1.43 -2.33
CA VAL A 365 -25.74 2.21 -2.63
C VAL A 365 -25.65 2.47 -4.15
N PRO A 366 -25.24 3.68 -4.61
CA PRO A 366 -25.15 4.00 -6.04
C PRO A 366 -24.18 3.14 -6.87
N VAL A 367 -23.24 2.43 -6.23
CA VAL A 367 -22.26 1.57 -6.89
C VAL A 367 -22.24 0.18 -6.20
N PRO A 368 -22.60 -0.90 -6.91
CA PRO A 368 -22.64 -2.26 -6.34
C PRO A 368 -21.22 -2.87 -6.21
N TYR A 369 -21.05 -3.91 -5.37
CA TYR A 369 -19.82 -4.70 -5.17
C TYR A 369 -18.77 -4.16 -4.19
N LYS A 370 -19.19 -3.77 -2.99
CA LYS A 370 -18.26 -3.54 -1.87
C LYS A 370 -17.64 -4.87 -1.44
N CYS A 371 -16.32 -4.90 -1.32
CA CYS A 371 -15.55 -6.07 -0.93
C CYS A 371 -15.17 -6.06 0.54
N GLY A 372 -15.23 -7.24 1.16
CA GLY A 372 -14.77 -7.46 2.53
C GLY A 372 -13.28 -7.76 2.62
N ASN A 373 -12.71 -7.65 3.82
CA ASN A 373 -11.30 -7.98 4.03
C ASN A 373 -11.09 -9.49 4.17
N ARG A 374 -11.97 -10.20 4.88
CA ARG A 374 -11.78 -11.60 5.26
C ARG A 374 -12.17 -12.56 4.13
N TRP A 375 -11.23 -12.86 3.24
CA TRP A 375 -11.47 -13.71 2.07
C TRP A 375 -11.72 -15.19 2.41
N TYR A 376 -11.30 -15.64 3.59
CA TYR A 376 -11.63 -16.96 4.11
C TYR A 376 -13.08 -17.09 4.59
N TRP A 377 -13.82 -15.98 4.65
CA TRP A 377 -15.22 -15.93 5.03
C TRP A 377 -16.13 -16.05 3.81
N GLN A 378 -17.34 -16.57 3.99
CA GLN A 378 -18.34 -16.66 2.92
C GLN A 378 -19.21 -15.39 2.89
N GLY A 379 -19.17 -14.66 1.78
CA GLY A 379 -19.92 -13.42 1.58
C GLY A 379 -19.26 -12.20 2.22
N TYR A 380 -20.01 -11.09 2.29
CA TYR A 380 -19.50 -9.83 2.81
C TYR A 380 -19.33 -9.87 4.33
N ASP A 381 -18.16 -9.42 4.78
CA ASP A 381 -17.73 -9.56 6.16
C ASP A 381 -18.10 -8.35 7.04
N GLY A 382 -18.85 -7.39 6.48
CA GLY A 382 -19.32 -6.18 7.14
C GLY A 382 -18.36 -4.99 7.05
N ASN A 383 -17.10 -5.20 6.65
CA ASN A 383 -16.07 -4.18 6.64
C ASN A 383 -15.71 -3.78 5.21
N SER A 384 -15.82 -2.49 4.89
CA SER A 384 -15.39 -1.96 3.58
C SER A 384 -14.66 -0.63 3.76
N GLY A 385 -13.76 -0.36 2.82
CA GLY A 385 -12.89 0.80 2.81
C GLY A 385 -11.94 0.71 1.62
N VAL A 386 -11.09 1.73 1.47
CA VAL A 386 -10.14 1.81 0.36
C VAL A 386 -9.21 0.60 0.37
N GLY A 387 -8.55 0.29 1.48
CA GLY A 387 -7.67 -0.86 1.58
C GLY A 387 -8.33 -2.21 1.25
N GLN A 388 -9.56 -2.48 1.71
CA GLN A 388 -10.27 -3.72 1.38
C GLN A 388 -10.59 -3.83 -0.11
N GLN A 389 -11.10 -2.73 -0.68
CA GLN A 389 -11.48 -2.68 -2.09
C GLN A 389 -10.25 -2.74 -3.00
N LEU A 390 -9.17 -2.06 -2.62
CA LEU A 390 -7.86 -2.11 -3.27
C LEU A 390 -7.32 -3.54 -3.25
N SER A 391 -7.24 -4.18 -2.08
CA SER A 391 -6.73 -5.55 -1.93
C SER A 391 -7.49 -6.54 -2.80
N ALA A 392 -8.82 -6.45 -2.83
CA ALA A 392 -9.64 -7.30 -3.67
C ALA A 392 -9.36 -7.06 -5.16
N LEU A 393 -9.28 -5.79 -5.59
CA LEU A 393 -8.95 -5.43 -6.97
C LEU A 393 -7.57 -5.96 -7.37
N SER A 394 -6.59 -5.85 -6.49
CA SER A 394 -5.22 -6.33 -6.70
C SER A 394 -5.19 -7.82 -7.03
N VAL A 395 -5.74 -8.66 -6.16
CA VAL A 395 -5.67 -10.11 -6.34
C VAL A 395 -6.56 -10.62 -7.47
N ILE A 396 -7.71 -9.97 -7.73
CA ILE A 396 -8.56 -10.29 -8.87
C ILE A 396 -7.81 -9.95 -10.17
N SER A 397 -7.31 -8.71 -10.31
CA SER A 397 -6.61 -8.26 -11.53
C SER A 397 -5.32 -9.03 -11.78
N ALA A 398 -4.59 -9.42 -10.72
CA ALA A 398 -3.38 -10.23 -10.82
C ALA A 398 -3.57 -11.56 -11.56
N ASN A 399 -4.80 -12.10 -11.65
CA ASN A 399 -5.06 -13.31 -12.42
C ASN A 399 -4.98 -13.11 -13.95
N LEU A 400 -4.94 -11.85 -14.43
CA LEU A 400 -4.72 -11.52 -15.85
C LEU A 400 -3.24 -11.53 -16.24
N VAL A 401 -2.33 -11.74 -15.29
CA VAL A 401 -0.88 -11.77 -15.52
C VAL A 401 -0.43 -12.79 -16.56
N THR A 402 -1.17 -13.89 -16.71
CA THR A 402 -0.86 -14.97 -17.67
C THR A 402 -1.12 -14.59 -19.13
N VAL A 403 -1.86 -13.50 -19.36
CA VAL A 403 -2.21 -13.00 -20.70
C VAL A 403 -1.81 -11.54 -20.90
N ALA A 404 -1.23 -10.91 -19.88
CA ALA A 404 -0.66 -9.57 -19.97
C ALA A 404 0.78 -9.64 -20.47
N GLU A 405 1.21 -8.57 -21.14
CA GLU A 405 2.62 -8.39 -21.51
C GLU A 405 3.50 -8.28 -20.24
N PRO A 406 4.83 -8.31 -20.36
CA PRO A 406 5.72 -7.94 -19.27
C PRO A 406 5.88 -6.40 -19.15
N PRO A 407 6.30 -5.90 -17.97
CA PRO A 407 6.73 -4.50 -17.79
C PRO A 407 7.73 -4.06 -18.87
N LYS A 408 7.53 -2.87 -19.43
CA LYS A 408 8.42 -2.27 -20.43
C LYS A 408 9.61 -1.57 -19.79
N ASN A 409 10.66 -1.41 -20.58
CA ASN A 409 11.87 -0.66 -20.29
C ASN A 409 12.29 0.14 -21.53
N VAL A 410 13.37 0.92 -21.44
CA VAL A 410 13.87 1.75 -22.57
C VAL A 410 14.24 0.94 -23.82
N HIS A 411 14.47 -0.37 -23.68
CA HIS A 411 14.79 -1.28 -24.79
C HIS A 411 13.56 -2.02 -25.35
N THR A 412 12.46 -2.09 -24.59
CA THR A 412 11.21 -2.77 -24.98
C THR A 412 10.05 -1.81 -25.23
N GLY A 413 10.35 -0.52 -25.44
CA GLY A 413 9.38 0.49 -25.86
C GLY A 413 8.77 1.32 -24.72
N GLY A 414 9.44 1.38 -23.56
CA GLY A 414 9.17 2.37 -22.52
C GLY A 414 9.39 3.79 -23.04
N ASP A 415 8.41 4.67 -22.88
CA ASP A 415 8.42 6.03 -23.47
C ASP A 415 8.54 7.17 -22.45
N SER A 416 8.54 6.85 -21.16
CA SER A 416 8.58 7.85 -20.10
C SER A 416 9.95 8.51 -20.02
N GLN A 417 9.97 9.84 -20.09
CA GLN A 417 11.21 10.61 -20.05
C GLN A 417 11.79 10.66 -18.63
N GLY A 418 13.08 10.37 -18.53
CA GLY A 418 13.86 10.45 -17.29
C GLY A 418 14.53 11.81 -17.08
N ASP A 419 14.88 12.08 -15.84
CA ASP A 419 15.78 13.15 -15.42
C ASP A 419 16.62 12.62 -14.25
N PRO A 420 17.81 12.06 -14.52
CA PRO A 420 18.68 11.52 -13.48
C PRO A 420 19.13 12.54 -12.43
N SER A 421 18.99 13.85 -12.72
CA SER A 421 19.40 14.93 -11.83
C SER A 421 18.27 15.45 -10.93
N LEU A 422 17.01 15.11 -11.23
CA LEU A 422 15.88 15.53 -10.41
C LEU A 422 16.03 14.98 -8.98
N GLY A 423 15.75 15.79 -7.96
CA GLY A 423 15.90 15.39 -6.56
C GLY A 423 17.34 15.30 -6.01
N THR A 424 18.38 15.64 -6.79
CA THR A 424 19.79 15.60 -6.33
C THR A 424 20.23 16.79 -5.45
N GLY A 425 19.35 17.78 -5.22
CA GLY A 425 19.64 19.03 -4.50
C GLY A 425 19.73 18.95 -2.97
N GLY A 426 19.92 17.75 -2.41
CA GLY A 426 20.02 17.37 -0.99
C GLY A 426 20.03 18.46 0.10
N ALA A 427 19.21 18.23 1.14
CA ALA A 427 19.26 18.82 2.48
C ALA A 427 19.05 20.34 2.66
N LYS A 428 18.94 21.15 1.60
CA LYS A 428 18.45 22.54 1.76
C LYS A 428 16.92 22.67 1.90
N GLU A 429 16.19 21.56 1.75
CA GLU A 429 14.72 21.55 1.73
C GLU A 429 14.08 21.22 3.07
N PHE A 430 14.83 20.67 4.02
CA PHE A 430 14.34 20.66 5.40
C PHE A 430 14.38 22.12 5.88
N PRO A 431 13.27 22.71 6.35
CA PRO A 431 13.38 23.93 7.12
C PRO A 431 14.28 23.60 8.31
N GLU A 432 15.53 24.03 8.25
CA GLU A 432 16.41 24.05 9.39
C GLU A 432 15.78 25.08 10.33
N PHE A 433 14.85 24.60 11.17
CA PHE A 433 14.38 25.37 12.30
C PHE A 433 15.58 25.47 13.24
N GLN A 434 16.42 26.47 12.98
CA GLN A 434 17.37 26.96 13.95
C GLN A 434 16.50 27.53 15.07
N PHE A 435 16.27 26.70 16.09
CA PHE A 435 15.81 27.20 17.36
C PHE A 435 16.78 28.34 17.73
N PRO A 436 16.28 29.56 17.99
CA PRO A 436 17.14 30.62 18.49
C PRO A 436 17.89 30.09 19.70
N ASP A 437 19.18 30.43 19.82
CA ASP A 437 19.97 30.05 20.98
C ASP A 437 19.20 30.38 22.25
N VAL A 438 18.97 29.37 23.10
CA VAL A 438 18.19 29.54 24.33
C VAL A 438 18.86 30.58 25.20
N THR A 439 18.24 31.75 25.30
CA THR A 439 18.82 32.88 26.01
C THR A 439 18.70 32.67 27.52
N THR A 440 19.46 33.44 28.30
CA THR A 440 19.28 33.47 29.76
C THR A 440 17.86 33.92 30.13
N ALA A 441 17.23 34.78 29.33
CA ALA A 441 15.86 35.22 29.55
C ALA A 441 14.86 34.07 29.38
N ASP A 442 15.05 33.19 28.38
CA ASP A 442 14.18 32.03 28.16
C ASP A 442 14.28 31.02 29.30
N LYS A 443 15.49 30.80 29.83
CA LYS A 443 15.71 29.93 31.01
C LYS A 443 15.04 30.49 32.26
N VAL A 444 15.09 31.80 32.46
CA VAL A 444 14.43 32.49 33.58
C VAL A 444 12.90 32.42 33.42
N ALA A 445 12.37 32.69 32.23
CA ALA A 445 10.94 32.58 31.97
C ALA A 445 10.43 31.15 32.17
N ALA A 446 11.15 30.14 31.66
CA ALA A 446 10.81 28.73 31.82
C ALA A 446 10.79 28.33 33.30
N SER A 447 11.82 28.70 34.07
CA SER A 447 11.88 28.39 35.51
C SER A 447 10.78 29.08 36.32
N VAL A 448 10.42 30.31 35.99
CA VAL A 448 9.26 31.00 36.60
C VAL A 448 7.96 30.27 36.28
N VAL A 449 7.73 29.91 35.02
CA VAL A 449 6.52 29.17 34.61
C VAL A 449 6.46 27.81 35.31
N THR A 450 7.57 27.07 35.36
CA THR A 450 7.64 25.79 36.09
C THR A 450 7.32 25.99 37.57
N ALA A 451 7.89 27.01 38.22
CA ALA A 451 7.60 27.30 39.62
C ALA A 451 6.12 27.62 39.85
N VAL A 452 5.50 28.44 38.98
CA VAL A 452 4.07 28.77 39.05
C VAL A 452 3.21 27.52 38.90
N VAL A 453 3.48 26.68 37.89
CA VAL A 453 2.71 25.44 37.66
C VAL A 453 2.83 24.49 38.85
N VAL A 454 4.05 24.28 39.36
CA VAL A 454 4.29 23.44 40.54
C VAL A 454 3.60 24.01 41.78
N SER A 455 3.65 25.32 42.00
CA SER A 455 2.92 25.98 43.09
C SER A 455 1.41 25.85 42.95
N CYS A 456 0.86 25.99 41.73
CA CYS A 456 -0.57 25.77 41.48
C CYS A 456 -0.99 24.33 41.72
N MET A 457 -0.17 23.35 41.31
CA MET A 457 -0.45 21.93 41.55
C MET A 457 -0.37 21.58 43.04
N MET A 458 0.64 22.06 43.75
CA MET A 458 0.76 21.86 45.19
C MET A 458 -0.35 22.57 45.97
N GLY A 459 -0.70 23.81 45.59
CA GLY A 459 -1.78 24.58 46.20
C GLY A 459 -3.15 23.96 45.95
N GLY A 460 -3.41 23.50 44.72
CA GLY A 460 -4.61 22.74 44.38
C GLY A 460 -4.70 21.41 45.13
N GLY A 461 -3.58 20.67 45.23
CA GLY A 461 -3.50 19.45 46.02
C GLY A 461 -3.75 19.69 47.51
N TRP A 462 -3.18 20.76 48.09
CA TRP A 462 -3.41 21.13 49.48
C TRP A 462 -4.87 21.53 49.74
N TRP A 463 -5.47 22.31 48.83
CA TRP A 463 -6.89 22.71 48.90
C TRP A 463 -7.83 21.51 48.82
N ILE A 464 -7.54 20.52 47.97
CA ILE A 464 -8.34 19.29 47.89
C ILE A 464 -8.26 18.50 49.21
N VAL A 465 -7.09 18.46 49.87
CA VAL A 465 -6.91 17.70 51.12
C VAL A 465 -7.53 18.39 52.33
N HIS A 466 -7.65 19.72 52.33
CA HIS A 466 -8.13 20.51 53.48
C HIS A 466 -9.44 21.27 53.23
N GLY A 467 -10.04 21.10 52.04
CA GLY A 467 -11.25 21.81 51.61
C GLY A 467 -12.57 21.25 52.12
N GLU A 468 -12.54 20.13 52.84
CA GLU A 468 -13.68 19.59 53.59
C GLU A 468 -13.39 19.68 55.10
N SER A 469 -13.47 20.89 55.66
CA SER A 469 -13.73 21.11 57.08
C SER A 469 -14.57 22.35 57.29
#